data_AF-A0A8H4EPW0-F1
#
_entry.id   AF-A0A8H4EPW0-F1
#
_cell.length_a   1.000
_cell.length_b   1.000
_cell.length_c   1.000
_cell.angle_alpha   90.00
_cell.angle_beta   90.00
_cell.angle_gamma   90.00
#
_symmetry.space_group_name_H-M   'P 1'
#
loop_
_entity.id
_entity.type
_entity.pdbx_description
1 polymer ?
#
loop_
_entity_poly.entity_id
_entity_poly.type
_entity_poly.pdbx_seq_one_letter_code
_entity_poly.pdbx_strand_id
1 'polypeptide(L)'
;MNIYEAIVIDRMYHLDLGLFKHQINFTCSLLKEKYGASILDTIDNRLANIPRFSELKIFKNGIQSLAKITANEYCNLMKVMIFVLDNLDIDESIQNKLLKLYEDWNNMYLLSRYEEFTNNNLKDFENLIINWAQQFIKLFKASSASKLKFPKLHSWVYHTTDLIKKYGCLNGFSTETYKSLHKDFVKTPYYLSNKQNIEDQIMKMRLKNYRPNSKIYSGLEHLLKYLTIYFSSTNQINIDNYIINIYSSVTLENGSIIRATDNFYGKAWYSNIAVAMNPEELLEYLTDEGICYGQIYLLIKVETAEGNVDNLTLIRWYNFKSTKNQYHYGCLDLN
;
A
#
# COMPACT_ATOMS: atom_id res chain seq x y z
N MET A 1 -15.22 21.98 -10.39
CA MET A 1 -14.49 20.99 -9.57
C MET A 1 -13.48 21.74 -8.74
N ASN A 2 -13.61 21.71 -7.41
CA ASN A 2 -12.64 22.32 -6.51
C ASN A 2 -11.37 21.44 -6.52
N ILE A 3 -10.25 21.98 -7.00
CA ILE A 3 -9.01 21.21 -7.16
C ILE A 3 -8.52 20.60 -5.83
N TYR A 4 -8.86 21.22 -4.71
CA TYR A 4 -8.47 20.76 -3.37
C TYR A 4 -9.33 19.61 -2.86
N GLU A 5 -10.52 19.40 -3.43
CA GLU A 5 -11.34 18.20 -3.19
C GLU A 5 -10.90 17.02 -4.06
N ALA A 6 -10.12 17.29 -5.11
CA ALA A 6 -9.59 16.28 -6.03
C ALA A 6 -8.22 15.74 -5.61
N ILE A 7 -7.53 16.44 -4.70
CA ILE A 7 -6.18 16.08 -4.23
C ILE A 7 -6.27 15.59 -2.80
N VAL A 8 -5.93 14.32 -2.61
CA VAL A 8 -5.87 13.71 -1.29
C VAL A 8 -4.47 13.90 -0.70
N ILE A 9 -4.40 14.18 0.61
CA ILE A 9 -3.14 14.46 1.29
C ILE A 9 -2.39 13.16 1.59
N ASP A 10 -1.36 12.88 0.79
CA ASP A 10 -0.37 11.85 1.12
C ASP A 10 0.57 12.38 2.23
N ARG A 11 0.46 11.79 3.42
CA ARG A 11 1.25 12.17 4.60
C ARG A 11 2.76 12.23 4.33
N MET A 12 3.32 11.25 3.64
CA MET A 12 4.76 11.17 3.38
C MET A 12 5.23 12.33 2.50
N TYR A 13 4.48 12.65 1.46
CA TYR A 13 4.84 13.74 0.55
C TYR A 13 4.50 15.12 1.09
N HIS A 14 3.43 15.23 1.87
CA HIS A 14 2.95 16.49 2.38
C HIS A 14 3.68 16.92 3.64
N LEU A 15 3.93 15.98 4.55
CA LEU A 15 4.61 16.23 5.82
C LEU A 15 6.11 15.97 5.72
N ASP A 16 6.54 14.71 5.61
CA ASP A 16 7.94 14.30 5.72
C ASP A 16 8.80 14.99 4.64
N LEU A 17 8.46 14.77 3.37
CA LEU A 17 9.16 15.34 2.21
C LEU A 17 8.64 16.74 1.81
N GLY A 18 7.66 17.26 2.55
CA GLY A 18 7.00 18.53 2.27
C GLY A 18 7.28 19.56 3.35
N LEU A 19 6.33 19.77 4.24
CA LEU A 19 6.36 20.84 5.23
C LEU A 19 7.53 20.72 6.21
N PHE A 20 7.88 19.52 6.66
CA PHE A 20 9.01 19.34 7.57
C PHE A 20 10.35 19.66 6.89
N LYS A 21 10.52 19.18 5.65
CA LYS A 21 11.66 19.55 4.82
C LYS A 21 11.80 21.07 4.69
N HIS A 22 10.68 21.78 4.47
CA HIS A 22 10.69 23.23 4.45
C HIS A 22 11.08 23.82 5.81
N GLN A 23 10.56 23.30 6.92
CA GLN A 23 10.91 23.75 8.27
C GLN A 23 12.41 23.63 8.57
N ILE A 24 13.03 22.50 8.24
CA ILE A 24 14.49 22.31 8.37
C ILE A 24 15.23 23.33 7.52
N ASN A 25 14.90 23.42 6.23
CA ASN A 25 15.59 24.32 5.31
C ASN A 25 15.49 25.79 5.73
N PHE A 26 14.31 26.24 6.18
CA PHE A 26 14.12 27.60 6.67
C PHE A 26 14.83 27.83 8.01
N THR A 27 14.86 26.84 8.90
CA THR A 27 15.63 26.92 10.16
C THR A 27 17.10 27.13 9.86
N CYS A 28 17.70 26.30 8.99
CA CYS A 28 19.10 26.44 8.59
C CYS A 28 19.36 27.79 7.90
N SER A 29 18.45 28.23 7.03
CA SER A 29 18.60 29.51 6.33
C SER A 29 18.57 30.70 7.30
N LEU A 30 17.59 30.71 8.22
CA LEU A 30 17.45 31.74 9.25
C LEU A 30 18.68 31.82 10.15
N LEU A 31 19.17 30.68 10.62
CA LEU A 31 20.33 30.64 11.51
C LEU A 31 21.61 31.07 10.77
N LYS A 32 21.80 30.62 9.52
CA LYS A 32 22.93 31.04 8.70
C LYS A 32 22.94 32.53 8.41
N GLU A 33 21.77 33.10 8.13
CA GLU A 33 21.60 34.53 7.86
C GLU A 33 21.93 35.39 9.09
N LYS A 34 21.52 34.96 10.30
CA LYS A 34 21.70 35.73 11.54
C LYS A 34 23.05 35.52 12.23
N TYR A 35 23.55 34.30 12.25
CA TYR A 35 24.71 33.90 13.07
C TYR A 35 25.89 33.39 12.24
N GLY A 36 25.79 33.41 10.90
CA GLY A 36 26.84 32.94 10.00
C GLY A 36 26.81 31.43 9.77
N ALA A 37 27.69 30.95 8.89
CA ALA A 37 27.69 29.54 8.48
C ALA A 37 28.17 28.56 9.57
N SER A 38 29.00 29.02 10.51
CA SER A 38 29.57 28.19 11.59
C SER A 38 28.51 27.57 12.51
N ILE A 39 27.35 28.22 12.67
CA ILE A 39 26.26 27.65 13.47
C ILE A 39 25.72 26.35 12.85
N LEU A 40 25.80 26.20 11.52
CA LEU A 40 25.37 24.97 10.85
C LEU A 40 26.36 23.83 11.11
N ASP A 41 27.65 24.14 11.23
CA ASP A 41 28.66 23.14 11.62
C ASP A 41 28.39 22.66 13.05
N THR A 42 27.96 23.55 13.96
CA THR A 42 27.53 23.18 15.31
C THR A 42 26.31 22.24 15.28
N ILE A 43 25.32 22.53 14.44
CA ILE A 43 24.13 21.67 14.27
C ILE A 43 24.53 20.28 13.74
N ASP A 44 25.39 20.24 12.73
CA ASP A 44 25.87 19.00 12.12
C ASP A 44 26.70 18.17 13.11
N ASN A 45 27.56 18.81 13.89
CA ASN A 45 28.32 18.16 14.97
C ASN A 45 27.39 17.58 16.04
N ARG A 46 26.34 18.30 16.45
CA ARG A 46 25.36 17.80 17.42
C ARG A 46 24.58 16.60 16.91
N LEU A 47 24.17 16.64 15.64
CA LEU A 47 23.51 15.51 14.98
C LEU A 47 24.41 14.27 14.91
N ALA A 48 25.71 14.46 14.63
CA ALA A 48 26.68 13.38 14.61
C ALA A 48 26.93 12.78 16.01
N ASN A 49 26.79 13.59 17.06
CA ASN A 49 26.99 13.19 18.46
C ASN A 49 25.75 12.57 19.14
N ILE A 50 24.60 12.50 18.44
CA ILE A 50 23.42 11.82 18.99
C ILE A 50 23.77 10.35 19.32
N PRO A 51 23.51 9.88 20.56
CA PRO A 51 23.81 8.50 20.96
C PRO A 51 23.13 7.48 20.05
N ARG A 52 23.78 6.33 19.88
CA ARG A 52 23.19 5.24 19.09
C ARG A 52 22.00 4.65 19.82
N PHE A 53 20.89 4.52 19.12
CA PHE A 53 19.70 3.84 19.61
C PHE A 53 19.15 2.92 18.51
N SER A 54 18.59 1.78 18.90
CA SER A 54 17.91 0.89 17.95
C SER A 54 16.78 1.65 17.28
N GLU A 55 16.66 1.56 15.94
CA GLU A 55 15.65 2.27 15.13
C GLU A 55 15.87 3.78 14.92
N LEU A 56 16.95 4.36 15.45
CA LEU A 56 17.33 5.75 15.17
C LEU A 56 18.49 5.79 14.17
N LYS A 57 18.28 6.48 13.04
CA LYS A 57 19.35 6.70 12.05
C LYS A 57 20.28 7.83 12.50
N ILE A 58 21.59 7.58 12.46
CA ILE A 58 22.63 8.54 12.84
C ILE A 58 23.03 9.38 11.62
N PHE A 59 23.11 10.69 11.80
CA PHE A 59 23.52 11.65 10.77
C PHE A 59 24.98 12.03 10.94
N LYS A 60 25.90 11.08 10.71
CA LYS A 60 27.35 11.25 10.96
C LYS A 60 27.98 12.43 10.21
N ASN A 61 27.43 12.79 9.06
CA ASN A 61 27.94 13.87 8.21
C ASN A 61 27.01 15.12 8.25
N GLY A 62 26.12 15.22 9.23
CA GLY A 62 25.17 16.33 9.34
C GLY A 62 24.05 16.33 8.28
N ILE A 63 23.25 17.39 8.29
CA ILE A 63 22.17 17.62 7.30
C ILE A 63 22.74 18.18 6.00
N GLN A 64 23.80 19.00 6.06
CA GLN A 64 24.33 19.72 4.91
C GLN A 64 24.89 18.80 3.81
N SER A 65 25.39 17.62 4.19
CA SER A 65 26.00 16.66 3.26
C SER A 65 24.99 15.77 2.51
N LEU A 66 23.71 15.81 2.89
CA LEU A 66 22.70 14.89 2.36
C LEU A 66 22.11 15.42 1.06
N ALA A 67 22.71 15.05 -0.08
CA ALA A 67 22.25 15.46 -1.41
C ALA A 67 20.78 15.08 -1.71
N LYS A 68 20.28 13.97 -1.13
CA LYS A 68 18.87 13.55 -1.18
C LYS A 68 18.48 12.86 0.12
N ILE A 69 17.70 13.56 0.95
CA ILE A 69 17.13 13.01 2.19
C ILE A 69 15.83 12.26 1.86
N THR A 70 15.76 11.01 2.32
CA THR A 70 14.59 10.11 2.23
C THR A 70 13.53 10.48 3.27
N ALA A 71 12.29 10.04 3.07
CA ALA A 71 11.22 10.29 4.04
C ALA A 71 11.56 9.71 5.43
N ASN A 72 12.12 8.50 5.48
CA ASN A 72 12.56 7.88 6.72
C ASN A 72 13.65 8.69 7.45
N GLU A 73 14.58 9.29 6.71
CA GLU A 73 15.57 10.20 7.32
C GLU A 73 14.92 11.44 7.92
N TYR A 74 13.95 12.06 7.23
CA TYR A 74 13.19 13.16 7.83
C TYR A 74 12.43 12.74 9.08
N CYS A 75 11.81 11.55 9.10
CA CYS A 75 11.18 11.02 10.32
C CYS A 75 12.18 10.85 11.47
N ASN A 76 13.41 10.45 11.18
CA ASN A 76 14.47 10.36 12.20
C ASN A 76 14.92 11.75 12.67
N LEU A 77 15.02 12.73 11.77
CA LEU A 77 15.31 14.12 12.14
C LEU A 77 14.21 14.69 13.07
N MET A 78 12.93 14.46 12.80
CA MET A 78 11.83 14.92 13.67
C MET A 78 12.03 14.53 15.15
N LYS A 79 12.55 13.31 15.38
CA LYS A 79 12.80 12.78 16.73
C LYS A 79 13.93 13.50 17.45
N VAL A 80 14.94 14.01 16.74
CA VAL A 80 16.18 14.51 17.34
C VAL A 80 16.35 16.03 17.28
N MET A 81 15.65 16.72 16.37
CA MET A 81 15.90 18.13 16.10
C MET A 81 15.70 19.06 17.29
N ILE A 82 14.77 18.76 18.20
CA ILE A 82 14.58 19.56 19.42
C ILE A 82 15.87 19.56 20.26
N PHE A 83 16.49 18.40 20.46
CA PHE A 83 17.75 18.29 21.22
C PHE A 83 18.94 18.94 20.52
N VAL A 84 18.93 18.96 19.19
CA VAL A 84 19.98 19.61 18.39
C VAL A 84 19.92 21.13 18.53
N LEU A 85 18.70 21.69 18.56
CA LEU A 85 18.45 23.12 18.67
C LEU A 85 18.49 23.63 20.11
N ASP A 86 18.34 22.74 21.10
CA ASP A 86 18.39 23.09 22.51
C ASP A 86 19.79 23.54 22.94
N ASN A 87 19.86 24.49 23.87
CA ASN A 87 21.09 25.20 24.27
C ASN A 87 22.06 25.58 23.12
N LEU A 88 21.57 26.04 21.96
CA LEU A 88 22.40 26.67 20.92
C LEU A 88 22.85 28.05 21.38
N ASP A 89 24.06 28.46 21.02
CA ASP A 89 24.60 29.79 21.31
C ASP A 89 23.99 30.85 20.37
N ILE A 90 22.70 31.13 20.57
CA ILE A 90 21.88 32.07 19.80
C ILE A 90 20.95 32.85 20.74
N ASP A 91 20.26 33.87 20.22
CA ASP A 91 19.30 34.64 21.02
C ASP A 91 18.22 33.73 21.61
N GLU A 92 18.05 33.76 22.93
CA GLU A 92 17.09 32.93 23.68
C GLU A 92 15.66 33.06 23.12
N SER A 93 15.27 34.27 22.69
CA SER A 93 13.97 34.50 22.07
C SER A 93 13.77 33.75 20.76
N ILE A 94 14.83 33.60 19.94
CA ILE A 94 14.76 32.85 18.68
C ILE A 94 14.76 31.37 18.97
N GLN A 95 15.63 30.94 19.89
CA GLN A 95 15.73 29.56 20.30
C GLN A 95 14.39 29.03 20.83
N ASN A 96 13.76 29.73 21.79
CA ASN A 96 12.48 29.31 22.37
C ASN A 96 11.38 29.21 21.30
N LYS A 97 11.36 30.12 20.32
CA LYS A 97 10.42 30.04 19.20
C LYS A 97 10.69 28.85 18.27
N LEU A 98 11.95 28.54 18.00
CA LEU A 98 12.32 27.37 17.21
C LEU A 98 11.95 26.09 17.96
N LEU A 99 12.33 25.94 19.23
CA LEU A 99 11.98 24.78 20.04
C LEU A 99 10.46 24.56 20.09
N LYS A 100 9.69 25.63 20.32
CA LYS A 100 8.22 25.57 20.29
C LYS A 100 7.68 25.14 18.93
N LEU A 101 8.24 25.64 17.84
CA LEU A 101 7.83 25.26 16.49
C LEU A 101 8.05 23.76 16.21
N TYR A 102 9.17 23.19 16.64
CA TYR A 102 9.46 21.77 16.46
C TYR A 102 8.64 20.89 17.42
N GLU A 103 8.37 21.35 18.63
CA GLU A 103 7.45 20.70 19.56
C GLU A 103 6.03 20.63 18.97
N ASP A 104 5.50 21.76 18.49
CA ASP A 104 4.17 21.84 17.89
C ASP A 104 4.08 20.99 16.60
N TRP A 105 5.16 20.97 15.80
CA TRP A 105 5.26 20.04 14.67
C TRP A 105 5.15 18.58 15.13
N ASN A 106 5.88 18.18 16.17
CA ASN A 106 5.87 16.80 16.66
C ASN A 106 4.50 16.40 17.21
N ASN A 107 3.84 17.28 17.97
CA ASN A 107 2.48 17.05 18.46
C ASN A 107 1.48 16.90 17.30
N MET A 108 1.52 17.82 16.33
CA MET A 108 0.71 17.74 15.12
C MET A 108 0.98 16.45 14.33
N TYR A 109 2.25 16.09 14.16
CA TYR A 109 2.65 14.88 13.44
C TYR A 109 2.14 13.62 14.12
N LEU A 110 2.20 13.54 15.45
CA LEU A 110 1.68 12.41 16.23
C LEU A 110 0.16 12.26 16.04
N LEU A 111 -0.63 13.34 16.15
CA LEU A 111 -2.07 13.25 15.90
C LEU A 111 -2.38 12.86 14.45
N SER A 112 -1.59 13.31 13.47
CA SER A 112 -1.78 12.95 12.06
C SER A 112 -1.67 11.44 11.80
N ARG A 113 -1.11 10.67 12.73
CA ARG A 113 -0.92 9.22 12.65
C ARG A 113 -2.09 8.42 13.19
N TYR A 114 -3.08 9.07 13.80
CA TYR A 114 -4.23 8.37 14.36
C TYR A 114 -4.98 7.61 13.26
N GLU A 115 -5.38 6.39 13.59
CA GLU A 115 -6.18 5.54 12.70
C GLU A 115 -7.66 5.95 12.72
N GLU A 116 -8.09 6.57 13.82
CA GLU A 116 -9.46 7.04 14.03
C GLU A 116 -9.45 8.43 14.66
N PHE A 117 -10.42 9.27 14.28
CA PHE A 117 -10.57 10.61 14.82
C PHE A 117 -11.96 10.79 15.43
N THR A 118 -12.01 11.20 16.71
CA THR A 118 -13.23 11.76 17.28
C THR A 118 -13.37 13.24 16.89
N ASN A 119 -14.56 13.82 17.07
CA ASN A 119 -14.78 15.25 16.86
C ASN A 119 -13.85 16.12 17.72
N ASN A 120 -13.54 15.68 18.94
CA ASN A 120 -12.60 16.39 19.81
C ASN A 120 -11.16 16.29 19.27
N ASN A 121 -10.72 15.09 18.87
CA ASN A 121 -9.39 14.94 18.28
C ASN A 121 -9.22 15.76 17.00
N LEU A 122 -10.27 15.85 16.17
CA LEU A 122 -10.27 16.69 14.97
C LEU A 122 -10.11 18.17 15.31
N LYS A 123 -10.82 18.66 16.33
CA LYS A 123 -10.72 20.05 16.79
C LYS A 123 -9.34 20.35 17.37
N ASP A 124 -8.80 19.44 18.17
CA ASP A 124 -7.44 19.57 18.72
C ASP A 124 -6.40 19.57 17.60
N PHE A 125 -6.58 18.71 16.61
CA PHE A 125 -5.69 18.64 15.44
C PHE A 125 -5.75 19.92 14.60
N GLU A 126 -6.95 20.47 14.37
CA GLU A 126 -7.13 21.76 13.69
C GLU A 126 -6.41 22.90 14.42
N ASN A 127 -6.56 22.96 15.75
CA ASN A 127 -5.88 23.95 16.58
C ASN A 127 -4.36 23.84 16.50
N LEU A 128 -3.82 22.61 16.53
CA LEU A 128 -2.38 22.36 16.39
C LEU A 128 -1.87 22.80 15.01
N ILE A 129 -2.60 22.49 13.93
CA ILE A 129 -2.25 22.91 12.57
C ILE A 129 -2.21 24.44 12.48
N ILE A 130 -3.23 25.13 12.98
CA ILE A 130 -3.32 26.59 12.92
C ILE A 130 -2.20 27.24 13.75
N ASN A 131 -2.00 26.78 14.98
CA ASN A 131 -0.97 27.33 15.87
C ASN A 131 0.44 27.13 15.28
N TRP A 132 0.76 25.92 14.81
CA TRP A 132 2.02 25.63 14.14
C TRP A 132 2.20 26.51 12.90
N ALA A 133 1.18 26.61 12.04
CA ALA A 133 1.27 27.40 10.80
C ALA A 133 1.48 28.89 11.07
N GLN A 134 0.82 29.45 12.08
CA GLN A 134 1.00 30.84 12.48
C GLN A 134 2.44 31.11 12.94
N GLN A 135 3.01 30.23 13.77
CA GLN A 135 4.40 30.33 14.22
C GLN A 135 5.39 30.15 13.07
N PHE A 136 5.16 29.15 12.22
CA PHE A 136 5.96 28.87 11.03
C PHE A 136 6.03 30.09 10.10
N ILE A 137 4.87 30.70 9.83
CA ILE A 137 4.77 31.89 8.98
C ILE A 137 5.46 33.08 9.66
N LYS A 138 5.20 33.31 10.94
CA LYS A 138 5.79 34.43 11.68
C LYS A 138 7.33 34.36 11.70
N LEU A 139 7.90 33.17 11.83
CA LEU A 139 9.34 32.97 11.87
C LEU A 139 10.01 33.09 10.50
N PHE A 140 9.44 32.49 9.45
CA PHE A 140 10.16 32.29 8.19
C PHE A 140 9.66 33.12 7.01
N LYS A 141 8.62 33.95 7.19
CA LYS A 141 8.09 34.80 6.11
C LYS A 141 9.14 35.75 5.52
N ALA A 142 10.07 36.26 6.33
CA ALA A 142 11.14 37.13 5.87
C ALA A 142 12.18 36.37 5.01
N SER A 143 12.53 35.15 5.41
CA SER A 143 13.52 34.30 4.72
C SER A 143 12.95 33.54 3.52
N SER A 144 11.69 33.80 3.12
CA SER A 144 11.01 33.12 2.01
C SER A 144 10.69 34.08 0.87
N ALA A 145 11.27 33.86 -0.30
CA ALA A 145 10.99 34.65 -1.51
C ALA A 145 9.49 34.63 -1.90
N SER A 146 8.81 33.50 -1.72
CA SER A 146 7.37 33.37 -1.98
C SER A 146 6.49 33.85 -0.83
N LYS A 147 7.08 34.37 0.26
CA LYS A 147 6.39 34.70 1.52
C LYS A 147 5.59 33.50 2.06
N LEU A 148 6.15 32.30 1.89
CA LEU A 148 5.55 31.01 2.26
C LEU A 148 4.21 30.70 1.58
N LYS A 149 3.93 31.31 0.42
CA LYS A 149 2.77 30.97 -0.40
C LYS A 149 3.09 29.74 -1.26
N PHE A 150 2.94 28.55 -0.70
CA PHE A 150 3.08 27.31 -1.46
C PHE A 150 1.91 26.35 -1.22
N PRO A 151 1.50 25.56 -2.24
CA PRO A 151 0.27 24.76 -2.19
C PRO A 151 0.19 23.79 -1.02
N LYS A 152 1.32 23.19 -0.60
CA LYS A 152 1.32 22.23 0.52
C LYS A 152 0.88 22.87 1.83
N LEU A 153 1.38 24.07 2.14
CA LEU A 153 0.98 24.78 3.37
C LEU A 153 -0.51 25.14 3.32
N HIS A 154 -0.99 25.64 2.18
CA HIS A 154 -2.41 25.96 2.01
C HIS A 154 -3.31 24.73 2.16
N SER A 155 -2.97 23.64 1.44
CA SER A 155 -3.70 22.38 1.51
C SER A 155 -3.72 21.83 2.95
N TRP A 156 -2.58 21.89 3.64
CA TRP A 156 -2.48 21.39 5.02
C TRP A 156 -3.33 22.19 6.01
N VAL A 157 -3.32 23.52 5.90
CA VAL A 157 -4.02 24.39 6.85
C VAL A 157 -5.53 24.39 6.62
N TYR A 158 -5.99 24.42 5.37
CA TYR A 158 -7.40 24.69 5.08
C TYR A 158 -8.22 23.47 4.70
N HIS A 159 -7.58 22.38 4.24
CA HIS A 159 -8.33 21.26 3.65
C HIS A 159 -8.13 19.94 4.40
N THR A 160 -7.15 19.81 5.30
CA THR A 160 -6.84 18.55 5.98
C THR A 160 -8.00 18.02 6.83
N THR A 161 -8.61 18.86 7.66
CA THR A 161 -9.68 18.43 8.56
C THR A 161 -10.94 18.06 7.79
N ASP A 162 -11.27 18.78 6.73
CA ASP A 162 -12.41 18.47 5.86
C ASP A 162 -12.18 17.19 5.06
N LEU A 163 -10.96 16.94 4.58
CA LEU A 163 -10.59 15.66 3.97
C LEU A 163 -10.74 14.50 4.94
N ILE A 164 -10.33 14.67 6.20
CA ILE A 164 -10.48 13.63 7.23
C ILE A 164 -11.96 13.34 7.50
N LYS A 165 -12.80 14.37 7.60
CA LYS A 165 -14.26 14.20 7.78
C LYS A 165 -14.90 13.46 6.60
N LYS A 166 -14.45 13.74 5.37
CA LYS A 166 -15.07 13.21 4.14
C LYS A 166 -14.59 11.81 3.76
N TYR A 167 -13.30 11.52 3.99
CA TYR A 167 -12.65 10.32 3.44
C TYR A 167 -11.97 9.44 4.49
N GLY A 168 -11.94 9.86 5.76
CA GLY A 168 -11.31 9.12 6.86
C GLY A 168 -9.86 9.53 7.13
N CYS A 169 -9.16 8.75 7.96
CA CYS A 169 -7.84 9.09 8.46
C CYS A 169 -6.77 9.19 7.36
N LEU A 170 -5.74 10.02 7.59
CA LEU A 170 -4.69 10.29 6.61
C LEU A 170 -3.86 9.05 6.23
N ASN A 171 -3.81 8.04 7.10
CA ASN A 171 -3.09 6.79 6.83
C ASN A 171 -3.69 6.02 5.63
N GLY A 172 -4.99 6.18 5.36
CA GLY A 172 -5.66 5.54 4.22
C GLY A 172 -5.23 6.05 2.85
N PHE A 173 -4.55 7.20 2.78
CA PHE A 173 -4.18 7.86 1.52
C PHE A 173 -2.71 7.69 1.13
N SER A 174 -2.00 6.78 1.79
CA SER A 174 -0.60 6.52 1.48
C SER A 174 -0.44 5.99 0.05
N THR A 175 0.38 6.67 -0.77
CA THR A 175 0.77 6.16 -2.09
C THR A 175 1.97 5.21 -2.02
N GLU A 176 2.39 4.81 -0.82
CA GLU A 176 3.53 3.91 -0.60
C GLU A 176 3.34 2.53 -1.25
N THR A 177 2.15 1.92 -1.09
CA THR A 177 1.81 0.64 -1.72
C THR A 177 1.93 0.73 -3.24
N TYR A 178 1.30 1.75 -3.85
CA TYR A 178 1.37 1.96 -5.29
C TYR A 178 2.79 2.22 -5.79
N LYS A 179 3.61 2.96 -5.03
CA LYS A 179 5.03 3.17 -5.38
C LYS A 179 5.84 1.89 -5.29
N SER A 180 5.62 1.09 -4.26
CA SER A 180 6.29 -0.20 -4.09
C SER A 180 5.96 -1.11 -5.27
N LEU A 181 4.66 -1.24 -5.58
CA LEU A 181 4.20 -1.98 -6.75
C LEU A 181 4.79 -1.42 -8.05
N HIS A 182 4.75 -0.12 -8.29
CA HIS A 182 5.33 0.46 -9.51
C HIS A 182 6.85 0.23 -9.60
N LYS A 183 7.57 0.28 -8.47
CA LYS A 183 9.01 -0.02 -8.43
C LYS A 183 9.28 -1.47 -8.82
N ASP A 184 8.51 -2.38 -8.26
CA ASP A 184 8.68 -3.80 -8.48
C ASP A 184 8.18 -4.19 -9.87
N PHE A 185 6.92 -3.92 -10.18
CA PHE A 185 6.25 -4.38 -11.40
C PHE A 185 6.67 -3.62 -12.67
N VAL A 186 7.04 -2.35 -12.57
CA VAL A 186 7.35 -1.52 -13.75
C VAL A 186 8.83 -1.19 -13.81
N LYS A 187 9.37 -0.45 -12.83
CA LYS A 187 10.73 0.09 -12.92
C LYS A 187 11.80 -1.01 -13.00
N THR A 188 11.71 -2.01 -12.15
CA THR A 188 12.74 -3.07 -12.09
C THR A 188 12.79 -3.87 -13.40
N PRO A 189 11.68 -4.41 -13.94
CA PRO A 189 11.65 -5.02 -15.27
C PRO A 189 12.07 -4.08 -16.39
N TYR A 190 11.65 -2.82 -16.34
CA TYR A 190 12.04 -1.82 -17.33
C TYR A 190 13.57 -1.66 -17.39
N TYR A 191 14.24 -1.57 -16.24
CA TYR A 191 15.71 -1.47 -16.18
C TYR A 191 16.43 -2.74 -16.64
N LEU A 192 15.79 -3.90 -16.51
CA LEU A 192 16.32 -5.18 -16.97
C LEU A 192 16.01 -5.47 -18.45
N SER A 193 15.11 -4.71 -19.07
CA SER A 193 14.75 -4.86 -20.48
C SER A 193 15.84 -4.29 -21.40
N ASN A 194 15.91 -4.80 -22.63
CA ASN A 194 16.77 -4.20 -23.66
C ASN A 194 16.14 -2.98 -24.36
N LYS A 195 14.99 -2.51 -23.85
CA LYS A 195 14.18 -1.37 -24.34
C LYS A 195 13.54 -1.54 -25.74
N GLN A 196 13.55 -2.74 -26.32
CA GLN A 196 12.76 -3.07 -27.51
C GLN A 196 11.52 -3.87 -27.09
N ASN A 197 10.33 -3.53 -27.62
CA ASN A 197 9.07 -4.18 -27.25
C ASN A 197 8.91 -4.33 -25.72
N ILE A 198 9.02 -3.19 -25.03
CA ILE A 198 9.15 -3.11 -23.56
C ILE A 198 7.99 -3.81 -22.87
N GLU A 199 6.76 -3.59 -23.34
CA GLU A 199 5.55 -4.16 -22.76
C GLU A 199 5.61 -5.70 -22.78
N ASP A 200 5.94 -6.30 -23.92
CA ASP A 200 6.10 -7.74 -24.06
C ASP A 200 7.18 -8.30 -23.15
N GLN A 201 8.31 -7.60 -22.99
CA GLN A 201 9.39 -8.05 -22.13
C GLN A 201 9.00 -8.01 -20.66
N ILE A 202 8.40 -6.90 -20.22
CA ILE A 202 7.92 -6.76 -18.84
C ILE A 202 6.88 -7.85 -18.56
N MET A 203 5.91 -8.05 -19.46
CA MET A 203 4.90 -9.10 -19.34
C MET A 203 5.53 -10.50 -19.29
N LYS A 204 6.44 -10.84 -20.21
CA LYS A 204 7.12 -12.15 -20.23
C LYS A 204 7.96 -12.39 -18.98
N MET A 205 8.68 -11.38 -18.48
CA MET A 205 9.45 -11.49 -17.22
C MET A 205 8.54 -11.74 -16.02
N ARG A 206 7.34 -11.12 -16.01
CA ARG A 206 6.36 -11.33 -14.94
C ARG A 206 5.69 -12.69 -15.04
N LEU A 207 5.31 -13.12 -16.24
CA LEU A 207 4.77 -14.45 -16.51
C LEU A 207 5.77 -15.56 -16.16
N LYS A 208 7.07 -15.35 -16.39
CA LYS A 208 8.13 -16.29 -15.95
C LYS A 208 8.26 -16.38 -14.42
N ASN A 209 7.96 -15.32 -13.69
CA ASN A 209 7.97 -15.29 -12.22
C ASN A 209 6.67 -15.83 -11.60
N TYR A 210 5.59 -15.90 -12.38
CA TYR A 210 4.43 -16.72 -12.03
C TYR A 210 4.85 -18.18 -12.18
N ARG A 211 4.84 -18.93 -11.07
CA ARG A 211 5.19 -20.35 -11.13
C ARG A 211 4.23 -21.06 -12.11
N PRO A 212 4.74 -21.79 -13.12
CA PRO A 212 3.90 -22.62 -14.00
C PRO A 212 3.10 -23.70 -13.24
N ASN A 213 3.41 -23.93 -11.96
CA ASN A 213 2.63 -24.79 -11.05
C ASN A 213 1.56 -24.05 -10.22
N SER A 214 1.22 -22.79 -10.54
CA SER A 214 0.11 -22.13 -9.84
C SER A 214 -1.22 -22.76 -10.25
N LYS A 215 -2.09 -23.07 -9.28
CA LYS A 215 -3.40 -23.72 -9.52
C LYS A 215 -4.25 -22.96 -10.55
N ILE A 216 -4.14 -21.63 -10.52
CA ILE A 216 -4.81 -20.73 -11.48
C ILE A 216 -4.33 -21.02 -12.90
N TYR A 217 -3.05 -21.27 -13.14
CA TYR A 217 -2.53 -21.60 -14.47
C TYR A 217 -3.17 -22.91 -15.00
N SER A 218 -3.16 -23.96 -14.18
CA SER A 218 -3.79 -25.24 -14.54
C SER A 218 -5.30 -25.11 -14.77
N GLY A 219 -5.97 -24.27 -13.97
CA GLY A 219 -7.37 -23.94 -14.17
C GLY A 219 -7.62 -23.20 -15.49
N LEU A 220 -6.80 -22.21 -15.81
CA LEU A 220 -6.92 -21.43 -17.05
C LEU A 220 -6.66 -22.27 -18.30
N GLU A 221 -5.72 -23.22 -18.26
CA GLU A 221 -5.49 -24.15 -19.38
C GLU A 221 -6.73 -24.97 -19.74
N HIS A 222 -7.55 -25.33 -18.75
CA HIS A 222 -8.74 -26.15 -18.96
C HIS A 222 -10.04 -25.32 -19.05
N LEU A 223 -9.97 -24.02 -18.75
CA LEU A 223 -11.15 -23.16 -18.63
C LEU A 223 -12.01 -23.15 -19.89
N LEU A 224 -11.39 -22.97 -21.06
CA LEU A 224 -12.11 -22.92 -22.33
C LEU A 224 -12.92 -24.19 -22.57
N LYS A 225 -12.29 -25.36 -22.38
CA LYS A 225 -12.93 -26.67 -22.54
C LYS A 225 -14.16 -26.82 -21.65
N TYR A 226 -14.05 -26.46 -20.38
CA TYR A 226 -15.14 -26.61 -19.42
C TYR A 226 -16.26 -25.59 -19.63
N LEU A 227 -15.92 -24.35 -20.00
CA LEU A 227 -16.94 -23.35 -20.38
C LEU A 227 -17.70 -23.79 -21.64
N THR A 228 -17.02 -24.35 -22.65
CA THR A 228 -17.71 -24.90 -23.83
C THR A 228 -18.69 -26.00 -23.45
N ILE A 229 -18.32 -26.91 -22.55
CA ILE A 229 -19.23 -27.96 -22.05
C ILE A 229 -20.41 -27.33 -21.32
N TYR A 230 -20.16 -26.38 -20.42
CA TYR A 230 -21.19 -25.68 -19.66
C TYR A 230 -22.23 -25.01 -20.58
N PHE A 231 -21.78 -24.14 -21.50
CA PHE A 231 -22.67 -23.43 -22.42
C PHE A 231 -23.42 -24.37 -23.37
N SER A 232 -22.79 -25.48 -23.77
CA SER A 232 -23.46 -26.52 -24.57
C SER A 232 -24.57 -27.23 -23.79
N SER A 233 -24.40 -27.41 -22.47
CA SER A 233 -25.39 -28.06 -21.61
C SER A 233 -26.56 -27.15 -21.23
N THR A 234 -26.36 -25.83 -21.22
CA THR A 234 -27.38 -24.85 -20.84
C THR A 234 -28.20 -24.31 -22.03
N ASN A 235 -27.98 -24.83 -23.25
CA ASN A 235 -28.60 -24.35 -24.50
C ASN A 235 -28.38 -22.84 -24.77
N GLN A 236 -27.36 -22.22 -24.16
CA GLN A 236 -27.03 -20.82 -24.34
C GLN A 236 -26.03 -20.68 -25.50
N ILE A 237 -26.53 -20.38 -26.70
CA ILE A 237 -25.75 -20.43 -27.95
C ILE A 237 -25.08 -19.09 -28.31
N ASN A 238 -25.38 -17.99 -27.61
CA ASN A 238 -24.94 -16.65 -28.04
C ASN A 238 -23.62 -16.23 -27.35
N ILE A 239 -22.49 -16.70 -27.90
CA ILE A 239 -21.13 -16.57 -27.34
C ILE A 239 -20.65 -15.10 -27.23
N ASP A 240 -21.28 -14.17 -27.94
CA ASP A 240 -20.69 -12.84 -28.20
C ASP A 240 -20.84 -11.83 -27.05
N ASN A 241 -21.58 -12.13 -25.98
CA ASN A 241 -21.94 -11.14 -24.94
C ASN A 241 -21.76 -11.62 -23.49
N TYR A 242 -20.72 -12.40 -23.19
CA TYR A 242 -20.39 -12.82 -21.83
C TYR A 242 -19.19 -12.09 -21.25
N ILE A 243 -19.35 -11.58 -20.02
CA ILE A 243 -18.23 -11.09 -19.20
C ILE A 243 -17.88 -12.20 -18.21
N ILE A 244 -16.63 -12.67 -18.26
CA ILE A 244 -16.11 -13.69 -17.36
C ILE A 244 -15.18 -13.02 -16.36
N ASN A 245 -15.59 -12.99 -15.10
CA ASN A 245 -14.79 -12.48 -13.99
C ASN A 245 -14.18 -13.65 -13.22
N ILE A 246 -12.86 -13.63 -13.01
CA ILE A 246 -12.14 -14.66 -12.25
C ILE A 246 -11.68 -14.07 -10.92
N TYR A 247 -12.06 -14.70 -9.82
CA TYR A 247 -11.77 -14.23 -8.47
C TYR A 247 -10.69 -15.08 -7.79
N SER A 248 -9.85 -14.43 -6.98
CA SER A 248 -8.87 -15.11 -6.13
C SER A 248 -9.50 -15.66 -4.84
N SER A 249 -10.58 -15.04 -4.39
CA SER A 249 -11.34 -15.43 -3.20
C SER A 249 -12.80 -14.95 -3.27
N VAL A 250 -13.71 -15.70 -2.66
CA VAL A 250 -15.14 -15.40 -2.51
C VAL A 250 -15.56 -15.66 -1.07
N THR A 251 -16.41 -14.80 -0.52
CA THR A 251 -17.06 -15.03 0.78
C THR A 251 -18.45 -15.62 0.54
N LEU A 252 -18.73 -16.77 1.17
CA LEU A 252 -20.04 -17.42 1.15
C LEU A 252 -21.02 -16.74 2.11
N GLU A 253 -22.31 -17.01 1.94
CA GLU A 253 -23.39 -16.47 2.80
C GLU A 253 -23.21 -16.85 4.28
N ASN A 254 -22.63 -18.01 4.56
CA ASN A 254 -22.32 -18.46 5.92
C ASN A 254 -21.05 -17.80 6.51
N GLY A 255 -20.45 -16.81 5.83
CA GLY A 255 -19.23 -16.12 6.24
C GLY A 255 -17.92 -16.86 5.94
N SER A 256 -17.99 -18.10 5.43
CA SER A 256 -16.79 -18.86 5.08
C SER A 256 -16.12 -18.28 3.83
N ILE A 257 -14.78 -18.25 3.81
CA ILE A 257 -14.01 -17.72 2.69
C ILE A 257 -13.44 -18.87 1.87
N ILE A 258 -13.80 -18.89 0.59
CA ILE A 258 -13.28 -19.81 -0.40
C ILE A 258 -12.18 -19.11 -1.22
N ARG A 259 -11.10 -19.81 -1.55
CA ARG A 259 -9.97 -19.25 -2.32
C ARG A 259 -9.51 -20.18 -3.44
N ALA A 260 -9.19 -19.57 -4.59
CA ALA A 260 -8.51 -20.23 -5.71
C ALA A 260 -6.97 -20.12 -5.61
N THR A 261 -6.47 -19.49 -4.55
CA THR A 261 -5.03 -19.31 -4.28
C THR A 261 -4.62 -20.11 -3.06
N ASP A 262 -3.47 -20.78 -3.15
CA ASP A 262 -2.85 -21.58 -2.08
C ASP A 262 -1.93 -20.77 -1.17
N ASN A 263 -1.72 -19.50 -1.50
CA ASN A 263 -0.86 -18.58 -0.79
C ASN A 263 -1.62 -17.29 -0.49
N PHE A 264 -1.74 -16.94 0.78
CA PHE A 264 -2.22 -15.65 1.23
C PHE A 264 -1.14 -14.97 2.07
N TYR A 265 -0.61 -13.83 1.58
CA TYR A 265 0.46 -13.08 2.22
C TYR A 265 1.72 -13.90 2.56
N GLY A 266 2.14 -14.80 1.67
CA GLY A 266 3.34 -15.62 1.86
C GLY A 266 3.13 -16.83 2.78
N LYS A 267 1.91 -17.08 3.25
CA LYS A 267 1.55 -18.26 4.05
C LYS A 267 0.69 -19.21 3.25
N ALA A 268 0.99 -20.51 3.37
CA ALA A 268 0.15 -21.56 2.82
C ALA A 268 -1.24 -21.50 3.45
N TRP A 269 -2.28 -21.48 2.61
CA TRP A 269 -3.67 -21.47 3.04
C TRP A 269 -4.45 -22.52 2.26
N TYR A 270 -5.29 -23.28 2.96
CA TYR A 270 -6.00 -24.42 2.36
C TYR A 270 -7.05 -23.93 1.35
N SER A 271 -6.99 -24.46 0.13
CA SER A 271 -7.96 -24.25 -0.95
C SER A 271 -8.82 -25.50 -1.20
N ASN A 272 -8.83 -26.42 -0.23
CA ASN A 272 -9.61 -27.65 -0.30
C ASN A 272 -11.02 -27.37 0.22
N ILE A 273 -12.00 -28.04 -0.37
CA ILE A 273 -13.40 -27.95 -0.03
C ILE A 273 -13.99 -29.34 0.16
N ALA A 274 -15.06 -29.40 0.95
CA ALA A 274 -15.95 -30.52 1.06
C ALA A 274 -17.29 -30.10 0.46
N VAL A 275 -17.84 -30.93 -0.44
CA VAL A 275 -19.08 -30.64 -1.17
C VAL A 275 -20.02 -31.81 -0.98
N ALA A 276 -21.24 -31.53 -0.51
CA ALA A 276 -22.31 -32.50 -0.52
C ALA A 276 -22.80 -32.67 -1.96
N MET A 277 -22.66 -33.88 -2.51
CA MET A 277 -23.00 -34.15 -3.90
C MET A 277 -24.50 -34.29 -4.10
N ASN A 278 -24.97 -33.94 -5.30
CA ASN A 278 -26.35 -34.24 -5.72
C ASN A 278 -26.57 -35.76 -5.66
N PRO A 279 -27.67 -36.26 -5.05
CA PRO A 279 -28.00 -37.68 -5.01
C PRO A 279 -27.94 -38.39 -6.38
N GLU A 280 -28.26 -37.69 -7.46
CA GLU A 280 -28.23 -38.22 -8.83
C GLU A 280 -26.81 -38.49 -9.34
N GLU A 281 -25.81 -37.79 -8.80
CA GLU A 281 -24.40 -37.87 -9.21
C GLU A 281 -23.57 -38.77 -8.29
N LEU A 282 -24.13 -39.27 -7.18
CA LEU A 282 -23.40 -40.04 -6.15
C LEU A 282 -22.70 -41.29 -6.69
N LEU A 283 -23.20 -41.88 -7.78
CA LEU A 283 -22.62 -43.09 -8.37
C LEU A 283 -21.29 -42.83 -9.09
N GLU A 284 -21.02 -41.59 -9.48
CA GLU A 284 -19.80 -41.18 -10.20
C GLU A 284 -18.62 -40.89 -9.27
N TYR A 285 -18.85 -40.83 -7.95
CA TYR A 285 -17.86 -40.43 -6.95
C TYR A 285 -17.74 -41.44 -5.79
N LEU A 286 -16.57 -41.46 -5.14
CA LEU A 286 -16.32 -42.16 -3.89
C LEU A 286 -16.65 -41.21 -2.73
N THR A 287 -17.92 -41.19 -2.34
CA THR A 287 -18.41 -40.25 -1.33
C THR A 287 -18.23 -40.81 0.09
N ASP A 288 -17.97 -39.91 1.04
CA ASP A 288 -18.02 -40.18 2.47
C ASP A 288 -19.34 -39.63 2.99
N GLU A 289 -20.33 -40.49 3.25
CA GLU A 289 -21.70 -40.09 3.62
C GLU A 289 -22.35 -39.07 2.65
N GLY A 290 -22.02 -39.15 1.35
CA GLY A 290 -22.50 -38.19 0.33
C GLY A 290 -21.64 -36.95 0.14
N ILE A 291 -20.53 -36.83 0.87
CA ILE A 291 -19.57 -35.73 0.78
C ILE A 291 -18.40 -36.12 -0.13
N CYS A 292 -17.97 -35.19 -0.98
CA CYS A 292 -16.77 -35.29 -1.80
C CYS A 292 -15.78 -34.19 -1.47
N TYR A 293 -14.49 -34.53 -1.53
CA TYR A 293 -13.43 -33.57 -1.30
C TYR A 293 -12.79 -33.17 -2.63
N GLY A 294 -12.53 -31.88 -2.75
CA GLY A 294 -11.95 -31.31 -3.95
C GLY A 294 -11.08 -30.10 -3.66
N GLN A 295 -10.34 -29.68 -4.67
CA GLN A 295 -9.50 -28.51 -4.63
C GLN A 295 -9.95 -27.49 -5.66
N ILE A 296 -10.05 -26.23 -5.25
CA ILE A 296 -10.47 -25.16 -6.15
C ILE A 296 -9.32 -24.66 -7.00
N TYR A 297 -9.56 -24.60 -8.30
CA TYR A 297 -8.63 -24.09 -9.30
C TYR A 297 -9.03 -22.68 -9.75
N LEU A 298 -10.32 -22.44 -10.01
CA LEU A 298 -10.85 -21.14 -10.41
C LEU A 298 -12.21 -20.87 -9.76
N LEU A 299 -12.43 -19.61 -9.38
CA LEU A 299 -13.74 -19.07 -9.01
C LEU A 299 -14.15 -18.11 -10.13
N ILE A 300 -15.28 -18.37 -10.76
CA ILE A 300 -15.68 -17.75 -12.01
C ILE A 300 -17.09 -17.19 -11.84
N LYS A 301 -17.30 -15.97 -12.29
CA LYS A 301 -18.62 -15.38 -12.46
C LYS A 301 -18.83 -15.08 -13.94
N VAL A 302 -19.90 -15.60 -14.50
CA VAL A 302 -20.31 -15.40 -15.88
C VAL A 302 -21.50 -14.45 -15.87
N GLU A 303 -21.37 -13.30 -16.53
CA GLU A 303 -22.44 -12.30 -16.63
C GLU A 303 -22.87 -12.13 -18.10
N THR A 304 -24.16 -12.16 -18.38
CA THR A 304 -24.72 -11.84 -19.71
C THR A 304 -25.02 -10.34 -19.83
N ALA A 305 -25.07 -9.83 -21.06
CA ALA A 305 -25.58 -8.49 -21.33
C ALA A 305 -27.04 -8.27 -20.86
N GLU A 306 -27.81 -9.33 -20.69
CA GLU A 306 -29.19 -9.31 -20.18
C GLU A 306 -29.25 -9.28 -18.64
N GLY A 307 -28.11 -9.33 -17.96
CA GLY A 307 -28.00 -9.25 -16.51
C GLY A 307 -28.11 -10.59 -15.76
N ASN A 308 -28.12 -11.72 -16.49
CA ASN A 308 -28.07 -13.05 -15.86
C ASN A 308 -26.66 -13.32 -15.33
N VAL A 309 -26.57 -13.92 -14.14
CA VAL A 309 -25.32 -14.16 -13.43
C VAL A 309 -25.23 -15.61 -12.99
N ASP A 310 -24.22 -16.31 -13.48
CA ASP A 310 -23.88 -17.67 -13.03
C ASP A 310 -22.55 -17.66 -12.27
N ASN A 311 -22.56 -18.22 -11.07
CA ASN A 311 -21.35 -18.41 -10.27
C ASN A 311 -20.86 -19.86 -10.43
N LEU A 312 -19.70 -20.03 -11.05
CA LEU A 312 -19.09 -21.31 -11.37
C LEU A 312 -17.78 -21.49 -10.60
N THR A 313 -17.48 -22.73 -10.21
CA THR A 313 -16.19 -23.08 -9.61
C THR A 313 -15.58 -24.25 -10.35
N LEU A 314 -14.33 -24.10 -10.77
CA LEU A 314 -13.57 -25.22 -11.33
C LEU A 314 -12.89 -25.98 -10.19
N ILE A 315 -13.33 -27.22 -9.97
CA ILE A 315 -12.89 -28.07 -8.87
C ILE A 315 -12.15 -29.29 -9.42
N ARG A 316 -10.98 -29.58 -8.86
CA ARG A 316 -10.32 -30.88 -9.02
C ARG A 316 -10.75 -31.80 -7.87
N TRP A 317 -11.54 -32.82 -8.18
CA TRP A 317 -11.98 -33.81 -7.21
C TRP A 317 -10.84 -34.77 -6.82
N TYR A 318 -10.75 -35.10 -5.53
CA TYR A 318 -9.88 -36.17 -5.04
C TYR A 318 -10.56 -37.54 -5.11
N ASN A 319 -11.90 -37.55 -5.08
CA ASN A 319 -12.73 -38.73 -4.87
C ASN A 319 -13.45 -39.23 -6.13
N PHE A 320 -13.02 -38.89 -7.35
CA PHE A 320 -13.74 -39.28 -8.57
C PHE A 320 -13.60 -40.79 -8.88
N LYS A 321 -14.72 -41.48 -9.17
CA LYS A 321 -14.77 -42.96 -9.29
C LYS A 321 -14.57 -43.45 -10.74
N SER A 322 -14.75 -42.61 -11.75
CA SER A 322 -14.68 -43.01 -13.17
C SER A 322 -13.29 -42.82 -13.77
N THR A 323 -12.60 -43.95 -13.99
CA THR A 323 -11.40 -44.09 -14.82
C THR A 323 -11.82 -44.52 -16.24
N LYS A 324 -12.26 -43.60 -17.10
CA LYS A 324 -12.19 -43.83 -18.55
C LYS A 324 -10.90 -43.21 -19.09
N ASN A 325 -9.90 -44.09 -19.19
CA ASN A 325 -8.61 -43.98 -19.88
C ASN A 325 -7.49 -43.17 -19.22
N GLN A 326 -6.78 -43.79 -18.28
CA GLN A 326 -5.31 -43.71 -18.23
C GLN A 326 -4.73 -45.10 -17.87
N TYR A 327 -4.47 -45.91 -18.89
CA TYR A 327 -3.40 -46.90 -18.75
C TYR A 327 -2.08 -46.13 -18.71
N HIS A 328 -1.32 -46.25 -17.61
CA HIS A 328 0.14 -46.46 -17.60
C HIS A 328 0.67 -46.45 -16.14
N TYR A 329 0.92 -47.67 -15.64
CA TYR A 329 1.95 -48.14 -14.69
C TYR A 329 2.49 -47.23 -13.56
N GLY A 330 2.47 -47.76 -12.32
CA GLY A 330 3.52 -47.50 -11.32
C GLY A 330 3.18 -47.69 -9.83
N CYS A 331 3.40 -48.91 -9.30
CA CYS A 331 3.68 -49.30 -7.89
C CYS A 331 2.65 -48.98 -6.78
N LEU A 332 2.00 -49.96 -6.12
CA LEU A 332 2.46 -50.93 -5.11
C LEU A 332 3.17 -50.30 -3.89
N ASP A 333 2.45 -50.38 -2.77
CA ASP A 333 2.82 -50.25 -1.36
C ASP A 333 3.34 -48.91 -0.84
N LEU A 334 2.69 -48.45 0.24
CA LEU A 334 3.32 -47.85 1.42
C LEU A 334 2.28 -47.83 2.58
N ASN A 335 2.35 -48.91 3.38
CA ASN A 335 1.85 -49.16 4.75
C ASN A 335 0.52 -48.58 5.22
#